data_AF-A0A2M7WSV1-F1
#
_entry.id   AF-A0A2M7WSV1-F1
#
_cell.length_a   1.000
_cell.length_b   1.000
_cell.length_c   1.000
_cell.angle_alpha   90.00
_cell.angle_beta   90.00
_cell.angle_gamma   90.00
#
_symmetry.space_group_name_H-M   'P 1'
#
loop_
_entity.id
_entity.type
_entity.pdbx_description
1 polymer ?
#
loop_
_entity_poly.entity_id
_entity_poly.type
_entity_poly.pdbx_seq_one_letter_code
_entity_poly.pdbx_strand_id
1 'polypeptide(L)'
;MLKRLLPLLIVALVLVLALFLDLGRYFSFGQLAEHREQLLDWVALHALLAPVIYILTYTLVVAFSLPGAFVMTIGGGFLFGALPGGVYAVSCATVGALLLFLIAKTSVGDYLLSNAGGAMKKMQHGFAENALSYMFVLRLVPIFPFFLVNLVPAFLGISLRVYLFATFFGIMPVTFVYALAGSGLGGLFDQGGAITLAGIMTPEILVALTGLALLALLPVGYKHFNRKTAKNIERS
;
A
#
# COMPACT_ATOMS: atom_id res chain seq x y z
N MET A 1 -22.53 -2.66 -19.83
CA MET A 1 -21.63 -1.68 -19.18
C MET A 1 -21.93 -1.53 -17.68
N LEU A 2 -23.18 -1.26 -17.28
CA LEU A 2 -23.57 -1.02 -15.88
C LEU A 2 -23.20 -2.16 -14.89
N LYS A 3 -23.44 -3.44 -15.25
CA LYS A 3 -23.07 -4.60 -14.41
C LYS A 3 -21.56 -4.72 -14.16
N ARG A 4 -20.72 -4.24 -15.08
CA ARG A 4 -19.26 -4.25 -14.91
C ARG A 4 -18.77 -3.13 -14.01
N LEU A 5 -19.47 -1.99 -14.00
CA LEU A 5 -19.11 -0.85 -13.13
C LEU A 5 -19.61 -1.03 -11.70
N LEU A 6 -20.57 -1.94 -11.47
CA LEU A 6 -21.19 -2.16 -10.16
C LEU A 6 -20.17 -2.39 -9.02
N PRO A 7 -19.15 -3.24 -9.15
CA PRO A 7 -18.17 -3.45 -8.07
C PRO A 7 -17.38 -2.18 -7.74
N LEU A 8 -17.01 -1.40 -8.76
CA LEU A 8 -16.31 -0.13 -8.56
C LEU A 8 -17.21 0.93 -7.92
N LEU A 9 -18.48 0.97 -8.31
CA LEU A 9 -19.48 1.87 -7.69
C LEU A 9 -19.72 1.50 -6.23
N ILE A 10 -19.72 0.21 -5.87
CA ILE A 10 -19.78 -0.24 -4.47
C ILE A 10 -18.55 0.25 -3.71
N VAL A 11 -17.35 0.11 -4.27
CA VAL A 11 -16.13 0.61 -3.63
C VAL A 11 -16.20 2.12 -3.42
N ALA A 12 -16.60 2.88 -4.44
CA ALA A 12 -16.74 4.33 -4.36
C ALA A 12 -17.81 4.73 -3.32
N LEU A 13 -18.95 4.04 -3.28
CA LEU A 13 -20.02 4.29 -2.32
C LEU A 13 -19.54 4.03 -0.88
N VAL A 14 -18.89 2.88 -0.63
CA VAL A 14 -18.34 2.55 0.69
C VAL A 14 -17.30 3.59 1.12
N LEU A 15 -16.42 4.03 0.21
CA LEU A 15 -15.45 5.08 0.48
C LEU A 15 -16.14 6.41 0.83
N VAL A 16 -17.13 6.85 0.05
CA VAL A 16 -17.87 8.09 0.30
C VAL A 16 -18.62 8.03 1.62
N LEU A 17 -19.30 6.92 1.91
CA LEU A 17 -19.99 6.70 3.18
C LEU A 17 -19.01 6.70 4.36
N ALA A 18 -17.86 6.05 4.22
CA ALA A 18 -16.83 6.04 5.26
C ALA A 18 -16.29 7.45 5.55
N LEU A 19 -16.08 8.27 4.52
CA LEU A 19 -15.67 9.66 4.66
C LEU A 19 -16.79 10.53 5.28
N PHE A 20 -18.04 10.32 4.87
CA PHE A 20 -19.19 11.06 5.38
C PHE A 20 -19.48 10.75 6.86
N LEU A 21 -19.33 9.49 7.26
CA LEU A 21 -19.47 9.03 8.65
C LEU A 21 -18.22 9.30 9.50
N ASP A 22 -17.20 9.94 8.92
CA ASP A 22 -15.92 10.25 9.56
C ASP A 22 -15.27 9.01 10.21
N LEU A 23 -15.26 7.87 9.49
CA LEU A 23 -14.63 6.65 9.98
C LEU A 23 -13.14 6.84 10.30
N GLY A 24 -12.51 7.84 9.68
CA GLY A 24 -11.12 8.24 9.96
C GLY A 24 -10.88 8.56 11.43
N ARG A 25 -11.87 9.07 12.17
CA ARG A 25 -11.73 9.34 13.61
C ARG A 25 -11.43 8.09 14.42
N TYR A 26 -12.03 6.96 14.04
CA TYR A 26 -11.83 5.66 14.69
C TYR A 26 -10.47 5.05 14.35
N PHE A 27 -9.95 5.32 13.15
CA PHE A 27 -8.59 4.95 12.76
C PHE A 27 -7.60 6.08 13.06
N SER A 28 -7.53 6.51 14.33
CA SER A 28 -6.61 7.55 14.79
C SER A 28 -5.74 7.06 15.94
N PHE A 29 -4.54 7.64 16.08
CA PHE A 29 -3.66 7.34 17.22
C PHE A 29 -4.26 7.74 18.56
N GLY A 30 -5.11 8.78 18.59
CA GLY A 30 -5.82 9.19 19.81
C GLY A 30 -6.75 8.10 20.31
N GLN A 31 -7.54 7.49 19.42
CA GLN A 31 -8.42 6.37 19.77
C GLN A 31 -7.64 5.13 20.20
N LEU A 32 -6.51 4.85 19.54
CA LEU A 32 -5.62 3.76 19.92
C LEU A 32 -5.00 3.95 21.31
N ALA A 33 -4.64 5.19 21.66
CA ALA A 33 -4.11 5.54 22.98
C ALA A 33 -5.19 5.47 24.06
N GLU A 34 -6.37 6.04 23.77
CA GLU A 34 -7.53 6.07 24.69
C GLU A 34 -8.00 4.66 25.08
N HIS A 35 -8.01 3.73 24.12
CA HIS A 35 -8.48 2.36 24.34
C HIS A 35 -7.33 1.35 24.52
N ARG A 36 -6.11 1.81 24.81
CA ARG A 36 -4.91 0.95 24.90
C ARG A 36 -5.11 -0.26 25.79
N GLU A 37 -5.50 -0.06 27.05
CA GLU A 37 -5.61 -1.15 28.02
C GLU A 37 -6.67 -2.16 27.58
N GLN A 38 -7.85 -1.68 27.18
CA GLN A 38 -8.95 -2.52 26.72
C GLN A 38 -8.56 -3.36 25.49
N LEU A 39 -7.82 -2.77 24.54
CA LEU A 39 -7.36 -3.48 23.35
C LEU A 39 -6.30 -4.53 23.68
N LEU A 40 -5.33 -4.20 24.54
CA LEU A 40 -4.30 -5.14 24.96
C LEU A 40 -4.89 -6.31 25.77
N ASP A 41 -5.79 -6.01 26.71
CA ASP A 41 -6.51 -7.02 27.49
C ASP A 41 -7.36 -7.91 26.59
N TRP A 42 -8.06 -7.32 25.61
CA TRP A 42 -8.88 -8.08 24.67
C TRP A 42 -8.03 -8.99 23.78
N VAL A 43 -6.87 -8.53 23.29
CA VAL A 43 -5.91 -9.34 22.53
C VAL A 43 -5.35 -10.47 23.40
N ALA A 44 -5.01 -10.19 24.66
CA ALA A 44 -4.51 -11.19 25.60
C ALA A 44 -5.57 -12.26 25.91
N LEU A 45 -6.83 -11.86 26.06
CA LEU A 45 -7.96 -12.77 26.27
C LEU A 45 -8.34 -13.57 25.01
N HIS A 46 -8.09 -13.03 23.81
CA HIS A 46 -8.56 -13.59 22.55
C HIS A 46 -7.43 -13.79 21.51
N ALA A 47 -6.40 -14.54 21.88
CA ALA A 47 -5.19 -14.74 21.06
C ALA A 47 -5.43 -15.21 19.61
N LEU A 48 -6.53 -15.93 19.33
CA LEU A 48 -6.88 -16.39 17.97
C LEU A 48 -7.88 -15.46 17.26
N LEU A 49 -8.88 -14.94 17.97
CA LEU A 49 -9.92 -14.12 17.37
C LEU A 49 -9.40 -12.72 17.04
N ALA A 50 -8.49 -12.18 17.85
CA ALA A 50 -7.95 -10.84 17.67
C ALA A 50 -7.19 -10.66 16.35
N PRO A 51 -6.23 -11.52 15.98
CA PRO A 51 -5.61 -11.47 14.66
C PRO A 51 -6.62 -11.61 13.52
N VAL A 52 -7.63 -12.48 13.65
CA VAL A 52 -8.63 -12.70 12.60
C VAL A 52 -9.45 -11.43 12.35
N ILE A 53 -9.96 -10.79 13.40
CA ILE A 53 -10.73 -9.55 13.28
C ILE A 53 -9.85 -8.43 12.72
N TYR A 54 -8.61 -8.31 13.20
CA TYR A 54 -7.65 -7.35 12.65
C TYR A 54 -7.42 -7.58 11.16
N ILE A 55 -7.18 -8.83 10.74
CA ILE A 55 -6.90 -9.19 9.36
C ILE A 55 -8.08 -8.84 8.45
N LEU A 56 -9.30 -9.24 8.83
CA LEU A 56 -10.50 -8.95 8.06
C LEU A 56 -10.74 -7.45 7.94
N THR A 57 -10.64 -6.73 9.06
CA THR A 57 -10.86 -5.27 9.08
C THR A 57 -9.83 -4.56 8.22
N TYR A 58 -8.55 -4.92 8.34
CA TYR A 58 -7.50 -4.27 7.57
C TYR A 58 -7.62 -4.58 6.07
N THR A 59 -7.91 -5.83 5.70
CA THR A 59 -8.15 -6.19 4.30
C THR A 59 -9.30 -5.39 3.71
N LEU A 60 -10.40 -5.18 4.45
CA LEU A 60 -11.52 -4.36 3.99
C LEU A 60 -11.14 -2.88 3.84
N VAL A 61 -10.43 -2.31 4.82
CA VAL A 61 -9.90 -0.94 4.75
C VAL A 61 -9.10 -0.74 3.46
N VAL A 62 -8.23 -1.68 3.13
CA VAL A 62 -7.41 -1.62 1.91
C VAL A 62 -8.24 -1.86 0.65
N ALA A 63 -9.11 -2.87 0.64
CA ALA A 63 -9.94 -3.21 -0.52
C ALA A 63 -10.88 -2.06 -0.93
N PHE A 64 -11.35 -1.28 0.05
CA PHE A 64 -12.20 -0.11 -0.18
C PHE A 64 -11.42 1.21 -0.30
N SER A 65 -10.08 1.17 -0.31
CA SER A 65 -9.22 2.38 -0.32
C SER A 65 -9.53 3.37 0.80
N LEU A 66 -9.96 2.89 1.96
CA LEU A 66 -10.28 3.75 3.10
C LEU A 66 -9.00 4.39 3.67
N PRO A 67 -9.06 5.64 4.15
CA PRO A 67 -7.96 6.23 4.91
C PRO A 67 -7.77 5.45 6.23
N GLY A 68 -6.54 5.47 6.77
CA GLY A 68 -6.23 4.79 8.04
C GLY A 68 -5.44 3.49 7.91
N ALA A 69 -5.11 3.04 6.69
CA ALA A 69 -4.26 1.86 6.48
C ALA A 69 -2.90 1.93 7.20
N PHE A 70 -2.32 3.11 7.36
CA PHE A 70 -1.07 3.30 8.11
C PHE A 70 -1.27 3.15 9.63
N VAL A 71 -2.39 3.68 10.18
CA VAL A 71 -2.75 3.52 11.59
C VAL A 71 -3.00 2.05 11.89
N MET A 72 -3.66 1.32 10.98
CA MET A 72 -3.84 -0.13 11.09
C MET A 72 -2.50 -0.86 11.15
N THR A 73 -1.53 -0.54 10.28
CA THR A 73 -0.20 -1.16 10.32
C THR A 73 0.51 -0.94 11.65
N ILE A 74 0.52 0.30 12.12
CA ILE A 74 1.17 0.68 13.39
C ILE A 74 0.43 0.02 14.56
N GLY A 75 -0.91 0.03 14.53
CA GLY A 75 -1.77 -0.65 15.49
C GLY A 75 -1.51 -2.16 15.53
N GLY A 76 -1.31 -2.82 14.39
CA GLY A 76 -0.92 -4.22 14.35
C GLY A 76 0.42 -4.49 15.05
N GLY A 77 1.40 -3.59 14.86
CA GLY A 77 2.66 -3.64 15.59
C GLY A 77 2.51 -3.45 17.10
N PHE A 78 1.61 -2.54 17.51
CA PHE A 78 1.29 -2.28 18.90
C PHE A 78 0.57 -3.45 19.58
N LEU A 79 -0.42 -4.04 18.91
CA LEU A 79 -1.27 -5.10 19.47
C LEU A 79 -0.58 -6.47 19.47
N PHE A 80 0.15 -6.80 18.40
CA PHE A 80 0.69 -8.15 18.21
C PHE A 80 2.22 -8.20 18.33
N GLY A 81 2.90 -7.05 18.32
CA GLY A 81 4.35 -6.96 18.24
C GLY A 81 4.85 -6.79 16.80
N ALA A 82 6.12 -6.40 16.64
CA ALA A 82 6.68 -5.97 15.36
C ALA A 82 6.62 -7.06 14.27
N LEU A 83 7.02 -8.29 14.60
CA LEU A 83 7.10 -9.38 13.64
C LEU A 83 5.71 -9.91 13.21
N PRO A 84 4.86 -10.41 14.13
CA PRO A 84 3.53 -10.89 13.75
C PRO A 84 2.64 -9.75 13.23
N GLY A 85 2.69 -8.57 13.84
CA GLY A 85 1.96 -7.39 13.37
C GLY A 85 2.37 -6.98 11.95
N GLY A 86 3.67 -7.01 11.65
CA GLY A 86 4.20 -6.77 10.30
C GLY A 86 3.76 -7.83 9.29
N VAL A 87 3.83 -9.12 9.64
CA VAL A 87 3.38 -10.22 8.76
C VAL A 87 1.88 -10.11 8.48
N TYR A 88 1.06 -9.86 9.50
CA TYR A 88 -0.38 -9.64 9.32
C TYR A 88 -0.61 -8.43 8.42
N ALA A 89 0.03 -7.29 8.69
CA ALA A 89 -0.12 -6.09 7.89
C ALA A 89 0.24 -6.29 6.41
N VAL A 90 1.37 -6.93 6.11
CA VAL A 90 1.78 -7.25 4.73
C VAL A 90 0.73 -8.13 4.05
N SER A 91 0.25 -9.17 4.75
CA SER A 91 -0.74 -10.09 4.22
C SER A 91 -2.06 -9.38 3.92
N CYS A 92 -2.55 -8.58 4.86
CA CYS A 92 -3.81 -7.84 4.74
C CYS A 92 -3.76 -6.83 3.61
N ALA A 93 -2.69 -6.03 3.56
CA ALA A 93 -2.50 -5.02 2.54
C ALA A 93 -2.34 -5.65 1.16
N THR A 94 -1.67 -6.79 1.05
CA THR A 94 -1.53 -7.52 -0.22
C THR A 94 -2.88 -8.04 -0.70
N VAL A 95 -3.65 -8.72 0.16
CA VAL A 95 -4.96 -9.27 -0.19
C VAL A 95 -5.95 -8.17 -0.53
N GLY A 96 -6.04 -7.12 0.28
CA GLY A 96 -6.93 -5.99 0.00
C GLY A 96 -6.57 -5.28 -1.30
N ALA A 97 -5.27 -5.06 -1.53
CA ALA A 97 -4.79 -4.40 -2.75
C ALA A 97 -5.06 -5.26 -4.00
N LEU A 98 -5.02 -6.59 -3.86
CA LEU A 98 -5.36 -7.53 -4.91
C LEU A 98 -6.86 -7.48 -5.26
N LEU A 99 -7.73 -7.45 -4.25
CA LEU A 99 -9.18 -7.33 -4.45
C LEU A 99 -9.53 -6.05 -5.20
N LEU A 100 -8.99 -4.91 -4.74
CA LEU A 100 -9.20 -3.62 -5.39
C LEU A 100 -8.66 -3.59 -6.82
N PHE A 101 -7.47 -4.14 -7.05
CA PHE A 101 -6.87 -4.24 -8.38
C PHE A 101 -7.75 -5.06 -9.33
N LEU A 102 -8.27 -6.21 -8.88
CA LEU A 102 -9.16 -7.05 -9.68
C LEU A 102 -10.48 -6.34 -9.99
N ILE A 103 -11.07 -5.66 -9.00
CA ILE A 103 -12.26 -4.83 -9.19
C ILE A 103 -12.00 -3.78 -10.26
N ALA A 104 -10.92 -3.01 -10.14
CA ALA A 104 -10.58 -1.95 -11.09
C ALA A 104 -10.30 -2.49 -12.51
N LYS A 105 -9.52 -3.57 -12.60
CA LYS A 105 -9.14 -4.20 -13.86
C LYS A 105 -10.34 -4.75 -14.62
N THR A 106 -11.24 -5.45 -13.94
CA THR A 106 -12.43 -6.06 -14.55
C THR A 106 -13.57 -5.07 -14.81
N SER A 107 -13.66 -3.99 -14.02
CA SER A 107 -14.73 -3.00 -14.16
C SER A 107 -14.49 -2.04 -15.32
N VAL A 108 -13.27 -1.49 -15.40
CA VAL A 108 -12.94 -0.39 -16.35
C VAL A 108 -11.61 -0.59 -17.06
N GLY A 109 -10.73 -1.47 -16.57
CA GLY A 109 -9.40 -1.68 -17.14
C GLY A 109 -9.43 -1.97 -18.64
N ASP A 110 -10.21 -2.96 -19.07
CA ASP A 110 -10.31 -3.34 -20.49
C ASP A 110 -10.86 -2.21 -21.39
N TYR A 111 -11.82 -1.42 -20.87
CA TYR A 111 -12.39 -0.28 -21.59
C TYR A 111 -11.39 0.88 -21.72
N LEU A 112 -10.66 1.18 -20.65
CA LEU A 112 -9.60 2.20 -20.67
C LEU A 112 -8.44 1.77 -21.56
N LEU A 113 -8.14 0.47 -21.62
CA LEU A 113 -7.14 -0.10 -22.52
C LEU A 113 -7.56 0.02 -23.99
N SER A 114 -8.82 -0.29 -24.33
CA SER A 114 -9.32 -0.19 -25.71
C SER A 114 -9.43 1.25 -26.20
N ASN A 115 -9.68 2.20 -25.30
CA ASN A 115 -9.89 3.61 -25.62
C ASN A 115 -8.68 4.49 -25.26
N ALA A 116 -7.52 3.89 -25.00
CA ALA A 116 -6.30 4.60 -24.63
C ALA A 116 -5.80 5.49 -25.79
N GLY A 117 -5.74 6.80 -25.54
CA GLY A 117 -5.08 7.77 -26.42
C GLY A 117 -3.56 7.56 -26.50
N GLY A 118 -2.89 8.28 -27.40
CA GLY A 118 -1.45 8.13 -27.65
C GLY A 118 -0.56 8.28 -26.41
N ALA A 119 -0.89 9.23 -25.51
CA ALA A 119 -0.16 9.42 -24.26
C ALA A 119 -0.29 8.23 -23.30
N MET A 120 -1.49 7.67 -23.17
CA MET A 120 -1.75 6.50 -22.31
C MET A 120 -1.06 5.25 -22.85
N LYS A 121 -1.07 5.03 -24.17
CA LYS A 121 -0.33 3.93 -24.81
C LYS A 121 1.18 4.04 -24.61
N LYS A 122 1.73 5.27 -24.69
CA LYS A 122 3.15 5.52 -24.40
C LYS A 122 3.50 5.22 -22.95
N MET A 123 2.64 5.62 -22.00
CA MET A 123 2.81 5.32 -20.58
C MET A 123 2.73 3.81 -20.32
N GLN A 124 1.75 3.12 -20.90
CA GLN A 124 1.61 1.65 -20.83
C GLN A 124 2.85 0.94 -21.34
N HIS A 125 3.37 1.32 -22.52
CA HIS A 125 4.54 0.67 -23.09
C HIS A 125 5.78 0.86 -22.21
N GLY A 126 6.03 2.09 -21.75
CA GLY A 126 7.13 2.38 -20.83
C GLY A 126 7.00 1.61 -19.51
N PHE A 127 5.79 1.58 -18.94
CA PHE A 127 5.53 0.88 -17.69
C PHE A 127 5.63 -0.64 -17.85
N ALA A 128 5.18 -1.21 -18.97
CA ALA A 128 5.23 -2.64 -19.23
C ALA A 128 6.67 -3.17 -19.37
N GLU A 129 7.58 -2.42 -20.02
CA GLU A 129 8.98 -2.82 -20.18
C GLU A 129 9.72 -2.99 -18.85
N ASN A 130 9.30 -2.26 -17.81
CA ASN A 130 9.94 -2.23 -16.49
C ASN A 130 8.93 -2.28 -15.34
N ALA A 131 7.84 -3.03 -15.53
CA ALA A 131 6.67 -3.04 -14.65
C ALA A 131 7.04 -3.35 -13.20
N LEU A 132 7.92 -4.32 -12.99
CA LEU A 132 8.38 -4.72 -11.67
C LEU A 132 9.10 -3.57 -10.94
N SER A 133 10.06 -2.93 -11.61
CA SER A 133 10.83 -1.81 -11.06
C SER A 133 9.95 -0.63 -10.70
N TYR A 134 9.02 -0.24 -11.58
CA TYR A 134 8.11 0.87 -11.28
C TYR A 134 7.12 0.53 -10.16
N MET A 135 6.64 -0.71 -10.11
CA MET A 135 5.79 -1.17 -9.01
C MET A 135 6.53 -1.11 -7.67
N PHE A 136 7.79 -1.54 -7.61
CA PHE A 136 8.59 -1.42 -6.39
C PHE A 136 8.74 0.03 -5.94
N VAL A 137 9.03 0.95 -6.86
CA VAL A 137 9.11 2.39 -6.54
C VAL A 137 7.79 2.91 -5.97
N LEU A 138 6.66 2.58 -6.60
CA LEU A 138 5.34 2.99 -6.10
C LEU A 138 5.03 2.46 -4.70
N ARG A 139 5.58 1.30 -4.31
CA ARG A 139 5.35 0.69 -2.99
C ARG A 139 6.33 1.17 -1.92
N LEU A 140 7.57 1.46 -2.31
CA LEU A 140 8.63 1.89 -1.39
C LEU A 140 8.58 3.38 -1.09
N VAL A 141 8.10 4.20 -2.04
CA VAL A 141 8.02 5.65 -1.90
C VAL A 141 6.65 6.05 -1.34
N PRO A 142 6.54 6.44 -0.07
CA PRO A 142 5.26 6.71 0.61
C PRO A 142 4.63 8.07 0.22
N ILE A 143 5.07 8.69 -0.86
CA ILE A 143 4.60 10.01 -1.34
C ILE A 143 3.30 9.86 -2.14
N PHE A 144 3.08 8.69 -2.73
CA PHE A 144 1.92 8.47 -3.59
C PHE A 144 0.67 8.12 -2.77
N PRO A 145 -0.50 8.70 -3.11
CA PRO A 145 -1.76 8.32 -2.48
C PRO A 145 -2.06 6.83 -2.59
N PHE A 146 -2.62 6.25 -1.53
CA PHE A 146 -2.84 4.81 -1.45
C PHE A 146 -3.78 4.26 -2.55
N PHE A 147 -4.83 5.01 -2.93
CA PHE A 147 -5.70 4.62 -4.03
C PHE A 147 -4.95 4.61 -5.37
N LEU A 148 -4.02 5.56 -5.57
CA LEU A 148 -3.27 5.71 -6.82
C LEU A 148 -2.36 4.51 -7.04
N VAL A 149 -1.60 4.11 -6.03
CA VAL A 149 -0.67 2.96 -6.13
C VAL A 149 -1.37 1.62 -6.36
N ASN A 150 -2.67 1.52 -6.07
CA ASN A 150 -3.46 0.30 -6.28
C ASN A 150 -4.27 0.33 -7.60
N LEU A 151 -4.80 1.49 -8.00
CA LEU A 151 -5.66 1.61 -9.19
C LEU A 151 -4.87 1.84 -10.49
N VAL A 152 -3.80 2.65 -10.46
CA VAL A 152 -3.00 2.95 -11.66
C VAL A 152 -2.45 1.68 -12.33
N PRO A 153 -1.89 0.70 -11.60
CA PRO A 153 -1.43 -0.55 -12.21
C PRO A 153 -2.55 -1.32 -12.93
N ALA A 154 -3.79 -1.25 -12.44
CA ALA A 154 -4.93 -1.90 -13.08
C ALA A 154 -5.26 -1.25 -14.43
N PHE A 155 -5.22 0.08 -14.50
CA PHE A 155 -5.48 0.85 -15.73
C PHE A 155 -4.32 0.77 -16.74
N LEU A 156 -3.11 0.49 -16.27
CA LEU A 156 -1.93 0.26 -17.10
C LEU A 156 -1.82 -1.17 -17.64
N GLY A 157 -2.80 -2.04 -17.33
CA GLY A 157 -2.83 -3.40 -17.86
C GLY A 157 -1.76 -4.32 -17.27
N ILE A 158 -1.27 -4.02 -16.06
CA ILE A 158 -0.25 -4.85 -15.40
C ILE A 158 -0.80 -6.27 -15.17
N SER A 159 0.07 -7.27 -15.26
CA SER A 159 -0.32 -8.66 -15.00
C SER A 159 -0.54 -8.88 -13.51
N LEU A 160 -1.49 -9.74 -13.16
CA LEU A 160 -1.81 -10.04 -11.76
C LEU A 160 -0.59 -10.53 -10.98
N ARG A 161 0.26 -11.34 -11.64
CA ARG A 161 1.48 -11.90 -11.05
C ARG A 161 2.50 -10.83 -10.69
N VAL A 162 2.76 -9.89 -11.59
CA VAL A 162 3.69 -8.78 -11.35
C VAL A 162 3.14 -7.88 -10.25
N TYR A 163 1.85 -7.56 -10.29
CA TYR A 163 1.19 -6.75 -9.27
C TYR A 163 1.28 -7.40 -7.88
N LEU A 164 0.94 -8.69 -7.77
CA LEU A 164 0.97 -9.43 -6.51
C LEU A 164 2.39 -9.49 -5.93
N PHE A 165 3.36 -9.91 -6.76
CA PHE A 165 4.76 -10.03 -6.33
C PHE A 165 5.34 -8.69 -5.88
N ALA A 166 5.20 -7.66 -6.70
CA ALA A 166 5.75 -6.34 -6.38
C ALA A 166 5.04 -5.69 -5.19
N THR A 167 3.74 -5.94 -5.00
CA THR A 167 3.02 -5.45 -3.82
C THR A 167 3.49 -6.16 -2.57
N PHE A 168 3.52 -7.50 -2.57
CA PHE A 168 3.91 -8.30 -1.42
C PHE A 168 5.32 -7.94 -0.93
N PHE A 169 6.31 -7.94 -1.81
CA PHE A 169 7.69 -7.62 -1.44
C PHE A 169 7.94 -6.12 -1.29
N GLY A 170 7.29 -5.28 -2.10
CA GLY A 170 7.55 -3.84 -2.12
C GLY A 170 7.04 -3.11 -0.89
N ILE A 171 5.95 -3.58 -0.26
CA ILE A 171 5.44 -2.96 0.96
C ILE A 171 6.17 -3.43 2.23
N MET A 172 6.83 -4.60 2.20
CA MET A 172 7.48 -5.18 3.39
C MET A 172 8.36 -4.19 4.15
N PRO A 173 9.33 -3.47 3.53
CA PRO A 173 10.24 -2.63 4.28
C PRO A 173 9.52 -1.52 5.04
N VAL A 174 8.61 -0.81 4.36
CA VAL A 174 7.82 0.28 4.95
C VAL A 174 6.89 -0.27 6.04
N THR A 175 6.24 -1.40 5.78
CA THR A 175 5.30 -2.04 6.72
C THR A 175 6.00 -2.50 7.99
N PHE A 176 7.20 -3.08 7.91
CA PHE A 176 7.95 -3.49 9.10
C PHE A 176 8.50 -2.31 9.88
N VAL A 177 8.90 -1.22 9.23
CA VAL A 177 9.23 0.04 9.94
C VAL A 177 8.03 0.53 10.75
N TYR A 178 6.85 0.57 10.14
CA TYR A 178 5.62 0.95 10.84
C TYR A 178 5.22 -0.02 11.96
N ALA A 179 5.33 -1.33 11.75
CA ALA A 179 5.02 -2.32 12.76
C ALA A 179 6.02 -2.27 13.94
N LEU A 180 7.31 -2.03 13.65
CA LEU A 180 8.32 -1.83 14.68
C LEU A 180 8.05 -0.58 15.51
N ALA A 181 7.75 0.54 14.85
CA ALA A 181 7.32 1.76 15.53
C ALA A 181 6.07 1.50 16.40
N GLY A 182 5.09 0.77 15.87
CA GLY A 182 3.91 0.27 16.57
C GLY A 182 4.24 -0.47 17.87
N SER A 183 5.16 -1.43 17.81
CA SER A 183 5.53 -2.23 18.97
C SER A 183 6.19 -1.42 20.10
N GLY A 184 6.79 -0.28 19.77
CA GLY A 184 7.38 0.65 20.73
C GLY A 184 6.39 1.67 21.30
N LEU A 185 5.14 1.71 20.83
CA LEU A 185 4.19 2.78 21.20
C LEU A 185 3.79 2.77 22.66
N GLY A 186 3.78 1.61 23.32
CA GLY A 186 3.43 1.51 24.74
C GLY A 186 4.25 2.48 25.60
N GLY A 187 5.58 2.47 25.42
CA GLY A 187 6.48 3.35 26.19
C GLY A 187 6.40 4.83 25.78
N LEU A 188 5.99 5.14 24.54
CA LEU A 188 5.81 6.53 24.09
C LEU A 188 4.52 7.15 24.67
N PHE A 189 3.44 6.37 24.76
CA PHE A 189 2.20 6.81 25.41
C PHE A 189 2.41 7.03 26.90
N ASP A 190 3.19 6.17 27.56
CA ASP A 190 3.51 6.31 28.99
C ASP A 190 4.30 7.62 29.30
N GLN A 191 4.96 8.19 28.31
CA GLN A 191 5.69 9.46 28.40
C GLN A 191 4.87 10.69 27.96
N GLY A 192 3.58 10.50 27.63
CA GLY A 192 2.72 11.58 27.12
C GLY A 192 3.08 12.06 25.71
N GLY A 193 3.85 11.27 24.95
CA GLY A 193 4.30 11.61 23.60
C GLY A 193 3.17 11.47 22.57
N ALA A 194 3.10 12.43 21.63
CA ALA A 194 2.22 12.32 20.47
C ALA A 194 2.91 11.56 19.33
N ILE A 195 2.27 10.52 18.81
CA ILE A 195 2.76 9.81 17.63
C ILE A 195 2.36 10.59 16.39
N THR A 196 3.36 10.98 15.62
CA THR A 196 3.14 11.61 14.32
C THR A 196 3.81 10.78 13.23
N LEU A 197 3.23 10.80 12.02
CA LEU A 197 3.81 10.12 10.87
C LEU A 197 5.25 10.61 10.61
N ALA A 198 5.51 11.90 10.80
CA ALA A 198 6.83 12.51 10.66
C ALA A 198 7.85 11.99 11.70
N GLY A 199 7.40 11.67 12.92
CA GLY A 199 8.26 11.08 13.94
C GLY A 199 8.66 9.62 13.64
N ILE A 200 7.83 8.89 12.90
CA ILE A 200 8.13 7.51 12.48
C ILE A 200 8.95 7.49 11.19
N MET A 201 8.63 8.35 10.24
CA MET A 201 9.33 8.47 8.95
C MET A 201 10.49 9.45 9.07
N THR A 202 11.49 9.09 9.88
CA THR A 202 12.69 9.92 10.07
C THR A 202 13.47 10.10 8.77
N PRO A 203 14.29 11.17 8.64
CA PRO A 203 15.10 11.37 7.44
C PRO A 203 15.96 10.16 7.06
N GLU A 204 16.50 9.43 8.03
CA GLU A 204 17.30 8.22 7.82
C GLU A 204 16.47 7.10 7.18
N ILE A 205 15.26 6.88 7.67
CA ILE A 205 14.31 5.90 7.11
C ILE A 205 13.92 6.30 5.70
N LEU A 206 13.61 7.58 5.47
CA LEU A 206 13.27 8.08 4.14
C LEU A 206 14.44 7.93 3.16
N VAL A 207 15.67 8.20 3.59
CA VAL A 207 16.88 7.97 2.79
C VAL A 207 17.06 6.48 2.48
N ALA A 208 16.87 5.59 3.47
CA ALA A 208 16.97 4.14 3.26
C ALA A 208 15.91 3.62 2.27
N LEU A 209 14.65 4.04 2.43
CA LEU A 209 13.55 3.68 1.52
C LEU A 209 13.76 4.24 0.12
N THR A 210 14.25 5.48 0.01
CA THR A 210 14.60 6.09 -1.27
C THR A 210 15.77 5.35 -1.92
N GLY A 211 16.78 4.94 -1.16
CA GLY A 211 17.89 4.11 -1.63
C GLY A 211 17.41 2.77 -2.19
N LEU A 212 16.49 2.09 -1.50
CA LEU A 212 15.86 0.86 -2.00
C LEU A 212 15.05 1.11 -3.28
N ALA A 213 14.31 2.22 -3.36
CA ALA A 213 13.55 2.59 -4.55
C ALA A 213 14.48 2.88 -5.74
N LEU A 214 15.59 3.57 -5.53
CA LEU A 214 16.63 3.80 -6.55
C LEU A 214 17.29 2.49 -6.99
N LEU A 215 17.56 1.58 -6.04
CA LEU A 215 18.09 0.25 -6.34
C LEU A 215 17.13 -0.56 -7.22
N ALA A 216 15.83 -0.48 -6.95
CA ALA A 216 14.80 -1.11 -7.77
C ALA A 216 14.74 -0.55 -9.21
N LEU A 217 15.22 0.68 -9.43
CA LEU A 217 15.33 1.31 -10.76
C LEU A 217 16.64 1.02 -11.49
N LEU A 218 17.63 0.37 -10.86
CA LEU A 218 18.91 0.03 -11.53
C LEU A 218 18.73 -0.73 -12.86
N PRO A 219 17.83 -1.74 -12.97
CA PRO A 219 17.61 -2.44 -14.24
C PRO A 219 17.06 -1.52 -15.34
N VAL A 220 16.29 -0.49 -14.97
CA VAL A 220 15.71 0.49 -15.89
C VAL A 220 16.80 1.42 -16.42
N GLY A 221 17.62 1.96 -15.51
CA GLY A 221 18.75 2.81 -15.85
C GLY A 221 19.74 2.09 -16.78
N TYR A 222 20.13 0.86 -16.42
CA TYR A 222 21.05 0.05 -17.21
C TYR A 222 20.56 -0.18 -18.65
N LYS A 223 19.29 -0.57 -18.83
CA LYS A 223 18.69 -0.74 -20.16
C LYS A 223 18.64 0.57 -20.95
N HIS A 224 18.36 1.69 -20.30
CA HIS A 224 18.29 2.99 -20.94
C HIS A 224 19.67 3.46 -21.44
N PHE A 225 20.72 3.28 -20.64
CA PHE A 225 22.10 3.58 -21.04
C PHE A 225 22.54 2.69 -22.21
N ASN A 226 22.34 1.36 -22.13
CA ASN A 226 22.75 0.46 -23.20
C ASN A 226 22.02 0.71 -24.54
N ARG A 227 20.72 1.05 -24.51
CA ARG A 227 19.97 1.43 -25.73
C ARG A 227 20.48 2.73 -26.35
N LYS A 228 20.91 3.71 -25.55
CA LYS A 228 21.52 4.95 -26.06
C LYS A 228 22.89 4.68 -26.67
N THR A 229 23.72 3.87 -26.02
CA THR A 229 25.05 3.51 -26.52
C THR A 229 24.95 2.75 -27.85
N ALA A 230 24.04 1.78 -27.97
CA ALA A 230 23.82 1.04 -29.22
C ALA A 230 23.37 1.95 -30.38
N LYS A 231 22.45 2.89 -30.14
CA LYS A 231 22.00 3.86 -31.14
C LYS A 231 23.08 4.87 -31.57
N ASN A 232 24.04 5.17 -30.70
CA ASN A 232 25.15 6.05 -31.02
C ASN A 232 26.20 5.34 -31.89
N ILE A 233 26.39 4.03 -31.70
CA ILE A 233 27.31 3.20 -32.50
C ILE A 233 26.76 2.96 -33.92
N GLU A 234 25.44 2.79 -34.08
CA GLU A 234 24.82 2.65 -35.42
C GLU A 234 24.81 3.95 -36.26
N ARG A 235 25.11 5.11 -35.64
CA ARG A 235 25.12 6.43 -36.30
C ARG A 235 26.52 6.95 -36.63
N SER A 236 27.57 6.26 -36.17
CA SER A 236 28.99 6.56 -36.43
C SER A 236 29.54 5.64 -37.50
#